data_AF-A0A8U0QDM1-F1
#
_entry.id   AF-A0A8U0QDM1-F1
#
_cell.length_a   1.000
_cell.length_b   1.000
_cell.length_c   1.000
_cell.angle_alpha   90.00
_cell.angle_beta   90.00
_cell.angle_gamma   90.00
#
_symmetry.space_group_name_H-M   'P 1'
#
loop_
_entity.id
_entity.type
_entity.pdbx_description
1 polymer ?
#
loop_
_entity_poly.entity_id
_entity_poly.type
_entity_poly.pdbx_seq_one_letter_code
_entity_poly.pdbx_strand_id
1 'polypeptide(L)'
;MSLKHAQNKGEPHFPHDYPDCPAGARFQEEQEAELLAKFRRRPPAKRTNYIKHGCLAPFRCPWQQLVEEWQLIVKEGGGEEAVATMEQEVTTPQSNFTVLRNRKSLRQLSAWCRPTSSKCQRARNLGSTPPLNRNVAAALLSAHGGSSLVWTRLSLVTKGQPEQHALVCVPTAEDLQLVRKEPGCTGPQEPLHTDHFKSRVKRPRKKDHNKPGTTSSSSAKPENKQSDPASTSVPSVNPGPDPSSSSSLTNPSSSCTSGLTLGLWPEPLPSVTSHCSRVTLGWVTQGDFSLSAGCGEALGLLTVTGLLHTLLRQPDSQRGLVLLRNPGSLQYRFAKINIEV
;
A
#
# COMPACT_ATOMS: atom_id res chain seq x y z
N MET A 1 17.19 -16.78 -3.60
CA MET A 1 18.05 -16.38 -4.73
C MET A 1 17.24 -15.89 -5.93
N SER A 2 16.13 -16.56 -6.31
CA SER A 2 15.33 -16.17 -7.49
C SER A 2 14.70 -14.77 -7.44
N LEU A 3 14.24 -14.32 -6.27
CA LEU A 3 13.60 -13.00 -6.11
C LEU A 3 14.54 -11.84 -6.47
N LYS A 4 15.75 -11.81 -5.89
CA LYS A 4 16.75 -10.78 -6.19
C LYS A 4 17.17 -10.79 -7.65
N HIS A 5 17.23 -11.97 -8.26
CA HIS A 5 17.51 -12.10 -9.69
C HIS A 5 16.43 -11.44 -10.55
N ALA A 6 15.15 -11.74 -10.28
CA ALA A 6 14.02 -11.13 -10.97
C ALA A 6 13.98 -9.61 -10.77
N GLN A 7 14.22 -9.15 -9.53
CA GLN A 7 14.26 -7.72 -9.21
C GLN A 7 15.33 -6.98 -10.02
N ASN A 8 16.57 -7.49 -10.04
CA ASN A 8 17.65 -6.88 -10.80
C ASN A 8 17.40 -6.90 -12.31
N LYS A 9 16.69 -7.93 -12.80
CA LYS A 9 16.28 -8.05 -14.20
C LYS A 9 15.09 -7.15 -14.57
N GLY A 10 14.38 -6.58 -13.59
CA GLY A 10 13.18 -5.77 -13.81
C GLY A 10 11.91 -6.59 -14.06
N GLU A 11 11.96 -7.91 -13.87
CA GLU A 11 10.85 -8.81 -14.18
C GLU A 11 9.98 -9.09 -12.95
N PRO A 12 8.65 -9.16 -13.10
CA PRO A 12 7.76 -9.54 -12.01
C PRO A 12 8.01 -11.00 -11.60
N HIS A 13 8.07 -11.25 -10.29
CA HIS A 13 8.27 -12.58 -9.73
C HIS A 13 6.96 -13.15 -9.17
N PHE A 14 6.55 -14.31 -9.69
CA PHE A 14 5.45 -15.07 -9.12
C PHE A 14 5.90 -15.74 -7.81
N PRO A 15 5.11 -15.69 -6.71
CA PRO A 15 3.75 -15.16 -6.57
C PRO A 15 3.64 -13.69 -6.11
N HIS A 16 4.75 -12.98 -5.89
CA HIS A 16 4.78 -11.73 -5.13
C HIS A 16 4.18 -10.54 -5.89
N ASP A 17 4.43 -10.45 -7.19
CA ASP A 17 4.16 -9.26 -8.00
C ASP A 17 2.84 -9.33 -8.80
N TYR A 18 2.01 -10.34 -8.53
CA TYR A 18 0.78 -10.63 -9.29
C TYR A 18 -0.46 -10.48 -8.41
N PRO A 19 -0.94 -9.25 -8.16
CA PRO A 19 -2.07 -8.99 -7.25
C PRO A 19 -3.43 -9.41 -7.80
N ASP A 20 -3.52 -9.75 -9.09
CA ASP A 20 -4.75 -10.19 -9.74
C ASP A 20 -5.04 -11.68 -9.56
N CYS A 21 -4.03 -12.47 -9.19
CA CYS A 21 -4.20 -13.91 -9.01
C CYS A 21 -4.54 -14.24 -7.54
N PRO A 22 -5.33 -15.30 -7.28
CA PRO A 22 -5.68 -15.71 -5.92
C PRO A 22 -4.45 -16.11 -5.08
N ALA A 23 -3.40 -16.63 -5.73
CA ALA A 23 -2.14 -16.94 -5.06
C ALA A 23 -1.43 -15.67 -4.55
N GLY A 24 -1.46 -14.59 -5.34
CA GLY A 24 -0.89 -13.30 -4.97
C GLY A 24 -1.66 -12.63 -3.86
N ALA A 25 -3.00 -12.72 -3.86
CA ALA A 25 -3.84 -12.23 -2.78
C ALA A 25 -3.52 -12.93 -1.44
N ARG A 26 -3.43 -14.27 -1.44
CA ARG A 26 -3.03 -15.03 -0.24
C ARG A 26 -1.62 -14.68 0.23
N PHE A 27 -0.69 -14.56 -0.71
CA PHE A 27 0.68 -14.19 -0.38
C PHE A 27 0.78 -12.79 0.25
N GLN A 28 -0.01 -11.82 -0.27
CA GLN A 28 -0.08 -10.47 0.31
C GLN A 28 -0.67 -10.48 1.71
N GLU A 29 -1.70 -11.28 1.98
CA GLU A 29 -2.30 -11.44 3.31
C GLU A 29 -1.30 -12.06 4.30
N GLU A 30 -0.56 -13.10 3.90
CA GLU A 30 0.50 -13.70 4.71
C GLU A 30 1.62 -12.69 5.02
N GLN A 31 2.05 -11.93 4.01
CA GLN A 31 3.07 -10.90 4.18
C GLN A 31 2.61 -9.77 5.09
N GLU A 32 1.35 -9.33 4.94
CA GLU A 32 0.73 -8.33 5.81
C GLU A 32 0.73 -8.84 7.26
N ALA A 33 0.29 -10.07 7.50
CA ALA A 33 0.26 -10.68 8.82
C ALA A 33 1.66 -10.78 9.45
N GLU A 34 2.68 -11.14 8.67
CA GLU A 34 4.07 -11.21 9.13
C GLU A 34 4.61 -9.82 9.51
N LEU A 35 4.42 -8.82 8.65
CA LEU A 35 4.87 -7.45 8.89
C LEU A 35 4.15 -6.81 10.08
N LEU A 36 2.86 -7.08 10.22
CA LEU A 36 2.04 -6.62 11.34
C LEU A 36 2.45 -7.31 12.65
N ALA A 37 2.75 -8.60 12.64
CA ALA A 37 3.31 -9.31 13.80
C ALA A 37 4.67 -8.72 14.21
N LYS A 38 5.57 -8.47 13.24
CA LYS A 38 6.86 -7.79 13.47
C LYS A 38 6.65 -6.39 14.07
N PHE A 39 5.66 -5.64 13.60
CA PHE A 39 5.32 -4.31 14.10
C PHE A 39 4.77 -4.34 15.52
N ARG A 40 3.89 -5.31 15.85
CA ARG A 40 3.33 -5.49 17.20
C ARG A 40 4.37 -5.97 18.21
N ARG A 41 5.35 -6.76 17.78
CA ARG A 41 6.47 -7.23 18.62
C ARG A 41 7.37 -6.08 19.10
N ARG A 42 7.50 -5.01 18.32
CA ARG A 42 8.33 -3.85 18.68
C ARG A 42 7.59 -2.95 19.69
N PRO A 43 8.25 -2.49 20.76
CA PRO A 43 7.62 -1.62 21.74
C PRO A 43 7.23 -0.26 21.11
N PRO A 44 6.18 0.42 21.62
CA PRO A 44 5.65 1.64 21.02
C PRO A 44 6.64 2.77 20.76
N ALA A 45 7.66 2.93 21.61
CA ALA A 45 8.68 3.98 21.46
C ALA A 45 9.77 3.67 20.43
N LYS A 46 9.86 2.42 19.94
CA LYS A 46 10.88 1.96 18.98
C LYS A 46 10.32 1.64 17.60
N ARG A 47 9.01 1.85 17.39
CA ARG A 47 8.35 1.65 16.11
C ARG A 47 7.92 2.98 15.50
N THR A 48 7.86 3.02 14.19
CA THR A 48 7.42 4.19 13.42
C THR A 48 5.92 4.41 13.63
N ASN A 49 5.51 5.69 13.76
CA ASN A 49 4.10 6.05 13.77
C ASN A 49 3.67 6.43 12.36
N TYR A 50 3.08 5.50 11.63
CA TYR A 50 2.70 5.68 10.22
C TYR A 50 1.60 6.72 10.02
N ILE A 51 0.74 6.95 11.03
CA ILE A 51 -0.26 8.04 11.00
C ILE A 51 0.44 9.38 10.84
N LYS A 52 1.50 9.63 11.63
CA LYS A 52 2.25 10.89 11.56
C LYS A 52 3.03 11.05 10.26
N HIS A 53 3.49 9.95 9.68
CA HIS A 53 4.19 9.93 8.40
C HIS A 53 3.25 9.97 7.18
N GLY A 54 1.94 10.04 7.39
CA GLY A 54 0.95 10.08 6.32
C GLY A 54 0.90 8.78 5.51
N CYS A 55 1.29 7.64 6.08
CA CYS A 55 1.22 6.34 5.42
C CYS A 55 -0.01 5.59 5.92
N LEU A 56 -0.98 5.34 5.02
CA LEU A 56 -2.24 4.68 5.35
C LEU A 56 -2.06 3.17 5.52
N ALA A 57 -1.43 2.53 4.54
CA ALA A 57 -1.26 1.08 4.47
C ALA A 57 0.25 0.75 4.33
N PRO A 58 1.01 0.64 5.44
CA PRO A 58 2.45 0.35 5.40
C PRO A 58 2.77 -1.12 5.10
N PHE A 59 1.80 -2.03 5.26
CA PHE A 59 2.01 -3.48 5.16
C PHE A 59 1.29 -4.14 3.99
N ARG A 60 0.50 -3.37 3.24
CA ARG A 60 -0.28 -3.83 2.10
C ARG A 60 -0.46 -2.70 1.10
N CYS A 61 -0.85 -3.04 -0.12
CA CYS A 61 -1.14 -2.06 -1.17
C CYS A 61 -2.63 -2.12 -1.54
N PRO A 62 -3.46 -1.12 -1.18
CA PRO A 62 -4.89 -1.12 -1.46
C PRO A 62 -5.17 -0.73 -2.93
N TRP A 63 -4.86 -1.65 -3.85
CA TRP A 63 -4.99 -1.45 -5.29
C TRP A 63 -6.42 -1.12 -5.73
N GLN A 64 -7.41 -1.79 -5.15
CA GLN A 64 -8.81 -1.62 -5.51
C GLN A 64 -9.30 -0.20 -5.19
N GLN A 65 -9.08 0.26 -3.95
CA GLN A 65 -9.46 1.63 -3.54
C GLN A 65 -8.75 2.68 -4.40
N LEU A 66 -7.46 2.49 -4.70
CA LEU A 66 -6.71 3.40 -5.56
C LEU A 66 -7.35 3.54 -6.95
N VAL A 67 -7.70 2.41 -7.56
CA VAL A 67 -8.27 2.35 -8.90
C VAL A 67 -9.64 3.04 -8.93
N GLU A 68 -10.49 2.75 -7.95
CA GLU A 68 -11.82 3.35 -7.81
C GLU A 68 -11.71 4.88 -7.63
N GLU A 69 -10.81 5.35 -6.76
CA GLU A 69 -10.60 6.78 -6.54
C GLU A 69 -10.06 7.51 -7.78
N TRP A 70 -9.12 6.91 -8.52
CA TRP A 70 -8.62 7.53 -9.75
C TRP A 70 -9.68 7.63 -10.84
N GLN A 71 -10.65 6.71 -10.88
CA GLN A 71 -11.78 6.84 -11.78
C GLN A 71 -12.67 8.02 -11.41
N LEU A 72 -12.91 8.23 -10.12
CA LEU A 72 -13.67 9.39 -9.63
C LEU A 72 -12.95 10.70 -9.98
N ILE A 73 -11.64 10.80 -9.71
CA ILE A 73 -10.84 12.00 -10.03
C ILE A 73 -10.91 12.35 -11.52
N VAL A 74 -10.83 11.36 -12.41
CA VAL A 74 -10.89 11.59 -13.87
C VAL A 74 -12.30 11.97 -14.32
N LYS A 75 -13.35 11.41 -13.71
CA LYS A 75 -14.74 11.81 -13.98
C LYS A 75 -15.00 13.25 -13.54
N GLU A 76 -14.59 13.62 -12.34
CA GLU A 76 -14.75 14.97 -11.79
C GLU A 76 -13.92 16.02 -12.55
N GLY A 77 -12.66 15.70 -12.89
CA GLY A 77 -11.80 16.58 -13.69
C GLY A 77 -12.21 16.71 -15.16
N GLY A 78 -13.24 15.98 -15.60
CA GLY A 78 -13.81 16.02 -16.93
C GLY A 78 -15.04 16.92 -17.09
N GLY A 79 -15.55 17.54 -16.01
CA GLY A 79 -16.85 18.21 -16.01
C GLY A 79 -16.87 19.60 -15.37
N GLU A 80 -16.68 20.64 -16.19
CA GLU A 80 -17.38 21.93 -16.04
C GLU A 80 -18.70 21.95 -16.85
N GLU A 81 -19.19 20.80 -17.32
CA GLU A 81 -20.52 20.66 -17.94
C GLU A 81 -21.14 19.31 -17.59
N ALA A 82 -21.72 19.19 -16.38
CA ALA A 82 -22.82 18.26 -16.06
C ALA A 82 -23.23 18.47 -14.59
N VAL A 83 -24.04 19.50 -14.33
CA VAL A 83 -24.71 19.65 -13.04
C VAL A 83 -25.91 18.69 -12.99
N ALA A 84 -25.73 17.64 -12.16
CA ALA A 84 -26.71 16.93 -11.33
C ALA A 84 -28.10 16.57 -11.88
N THR A 85 -28.35 15.25 -12.01
CA THR A 85 -29.54 14.58 -11.45
C THR A 85 -29.23 13.07 -11.27
N MET A 86 -29.84 12.46 -10.26
CA MET A 86 -30.01 11.02 -9.99
C MET A 86 -29.04 10.38 -8.97
N GLU A 87 -29.45 10.52 -7.71
CA GLU A 87 -29.94 9.44 -6.85
C GLU A 87 -29.21 8.08 -6.90
N GLN A 88 -28.61 7.80 -5.75
CA GLN A 88 -28.18 6.55 -5.16
C GLN A 88 -28.96 5.29 -5.62
N GLU A 89 -28.32 4.49 -6.47
CA GLU A 89 -28.52 3.03 -6.48
C GLU A 89 -27.21 2.33 -6.12
N VAL A 90 -27.22 1.71 -4.94
CA VAL A 90 -26.22 0.76 -4.47
C VAL A 90 -26.39 -0.52 -5.30
N THR A 91 -25.77 -0.57 -6.46
CA THR A 91 -25.36 -1.82 -7.08
C THR A 91 -23.84 -1.86 -6.98
N THR A 92 -23.31 -2.81 -6.21
CA THR A 92 -21.87 -3.05 -6.10
C THR A 92 -21.48 -4.06 -7.17
N PRO A 93 -21.08 -3.66 -8.39
CA PRO A 93 -20.16 -4.51 -9.11
C PRO A 93 -18.86 -4.45 -8.30
N GLN A 94 -18.45 -5.56 -7.70
CA GLN A 94 -17.08 -5.71 -7.19
C GLN A 94 -16.16 -5.45 -8.38
N SER A 95 -15.68 -4.21 -8.50
CA SER A 95 -14.92 -3.79 -9.67
C SER A 95 -13.51 -4.34 -9.52
N ASN A 96 -13.33 -5.56 -10.02
CA ASN A 96 -12.01 -6.17 -10.05
C ASN A 96 -11.10 -5.33 -10.93
N PHE A 97 -9.93 -4.96 -10.42
CA PHE A 97 -8.91 -4.29 -11.22
C PHE A 97 -8.21 -5.30 -12.14
N THR A 98 -7.66 -4.82 -13.25
CA THR A 98 -6.93 -5.63 -14.22
C THR A 98 -5.47 -5.20 -14.29
N VAL A 99 -4.56 -6.14 -14.54
CA VAL A 99 -3.15 -5.84 -14.79
C VAL A 99 -2.91 -5.85 -16.29
N LEU A 100 -2.50 -4.70 -16.83
CA LEU A 100 -2.23 -4.52 -18.26
C LEU A 100 -0.94 -5.26 -18.65
N ARG A 101 -1.11 -6.32 -19.46
CA ARG A 101 -0.01 -7.14 -20.01
C ARG A 101 0.13 -7.02 -21.53
N ASN A 102 -0.73 -6.25 -22.18
CA ASN A 102 -0.71 -6.11 -23.64
C ASN A 102 0.54 -5.35 -24.10
N ARG A 103 1.47 -6.06 -24.76
CA ARG A 103 2.74 -5.52 -25.24
C ARG A 103 2.60 -4.32 -26.17
N LYS A 104 1.55 -4.22 -26.99
CA LYS A 104 1.36 -3.06 -27.89
C LYS A 104 1.10 -1.79 -27.08
N SER A 105 0.20 -1.88 -26.10
CA SER A 105 -0.13 -0.75 -25.21
C SER A 105 1.02 -0.42 -24.26
N LEU A 106 1.73 -1.41 -23.73
CA LEU A 106 2.92 -1.17 -22.90
C LEU A 106 4.04 -0.50 -23.70
N ARG A 107 4.25 -0.86 -24.97
CA ARG A 107 5.22 -0.16 -25.85
C ARG A 107 4.84 1.31 -26.04
N GLN A 108 3.55 1.61 -26.26
CA GLN A 108 3.06 2.98 -26.36
C GLN A 108 3.31 3.76 -25.06
N LEU A 109 2.94 3.19 -23.90
CA LEU A 109 3.19 3.81 -22.59
C LEU A 109 4.69 4.04 -22.34
N SER A 110 5.53 3.05 -22.67
CA SER A 110 6.99 3.16 -22.53
C SER A 110 7.56 4.31 -23.37
N ALA A 111 7.02 4.54 -24.57
CA ALA A 111 7.44 5.62 -25.44
C ALA A 111 7.03 6.99 -24.88
N TRP A 112 5.89 7.07 -24.20
CA TRP A 112 5.40 8.32 -23.59
C TRP A 112 6.10 8.66 -22.27
N CYS A 113 6.52 7.66 -21.49
CA CYS A 113 7.28 7.86 -20.24
C CYS A 113 8.73 8.30 -20.48
N ARG A 114 9.29 8.11 -21.66
CA ARG A 114 10.67 8.53 -21.96
C ARG A 114 10.72 10.05 -22.24
N PRO A 115 11.60 10.81 -21.55
CA PRO A 115 11.72 12.24 -21.79
C PRO A 115 12.25 12.52 -23.20
N THR A 116 11.76 13.60 -23.81
CA THR A 116 12.06 14.00 -25.19
C THR A 116 13.38 14.77 -25.32
N SER A 117 14.32 14.55 -24.41
CA SER A 117 15.64 15.21 -24.42
C SER A 117 16.44 14.81 -25.66
N SER A 118 17.22 15.73 -26.23
CA SER A 118 18.00 15.55 -27.47
C SER A 118 18.96 14.35 -27.45
N LYS A 119 19.48 13.95 -26.27
CA LYS A 119 20.25 12.70 -26.12
C LYS A 119 19.40 11.43 -26.30
N CYS A 120 18.13 11.47 -25.91
CA CYS A 120 17.16 10.37 -26.06
C CYS A 120 16.34 10.43 -27.36
N GLN A 121 16.39 11.52 -28.13
CA GLN A 121 15.75 11.58 -29.44
C GLN A 121 16.30 10.51 -30.40
N ARG A 122 17.58 10.13 -30.27
CA ARG A 122 18.15 8.98 -31.00
C ARG A 122 17.46 7.65 -30.68
N ALA A 123 16.90 7.50 -29.48
CA ALA A 123 16.12 6.32 -29.09
C ALA A 123 14.63 6.40 -29.47
N ARG A 124 14.14 7.58 -29.89
CA ARG A 124 12.80 7.77 -30.50
C ARG A 124 12.81 7.52 -32.01
N ASN A 125 13.88 6.95 -32.58
CA ASN A 125 13.90 6.40 -33.95
C ASN A 125 12.97 5.18 -34.11
N LEU A 126 11.74 5.27 -33.60
CA LEU A 126 10.66 4.34 -33.80
C LEU A 126 9.48 5.17 -34.31
N GLY A 127 9.45 5.43 -35.62
CA GLY A 127 8.42 6.20 -36.32
C GLY A 127 7.03 5.56 -36.34
N SER A 128 6.59 4.97 -35.22
CA SER A 128 5.37 4.14 -35.14
C SER A 128 4.46 4.50 -33.96
N THR A 129 4.90 5.27 -32.96
CA THR A 129 4.04 5.61 -31.81
C THR A 129 3.41 7.00 -31.95
N PRO A 130 2.07 7.14 -31.88
CA PRO A 130 1.42 8.44 -31.92
C PRO A 130 1.86 9.31 -30.73
N PRO A 131 1.97 10.64 -30.92
CA PRO A 131 2.21 11.54 -29.80
C PRO A 131 1.10 11.37 -28.76
N LEU A 132 1.46 11.53 -27.48
CA LEU A 132 0.47 11.49 -26.41
C LEU A 132 -0.52 12.64 -26.61
N ASN A 133 -1.77 12.29 -26.89
CA ASN A 133 -2.87 13.24 -26.99
C ASN A 133 -4.04 12.74 -26.13
N ARG A 134 -4.92 13.64 -25.70
CA ARG A 134 -6.08 13.30 -24.83
C ARG A 134 -6.95 12.21 -25.45
N ASN A 135 -7.16 12.26 -26.76
CA ASN A 135 -7.97 11.27 -27.49
C ASN A 135 -7.31 9.88 -27.50
N VAL A 136 -5.98 9.82 -27.69
CA VAL A 136 -5.24 8.55 -27.69
C VAL A 136 -5.19 7.95 -26.28
N ALA A 137 -5.02 8.79 -25.25
CA ALA A 137 -5.09 8.38 -23.86
C ALA A 137 -6.49 7.84 -23.50
N ALA A 138 -7.56 8.54 -23.92
CA ALA A 138 -8.93 8.09 -23.73
C ALA A 138 -9.20 6.76 -24.44
N ALA A 139 -8.76 6.59 -25.68
CA ALA A 139 -8.90 5.33 -26.41
C ALA A 139 -8.21 4.15 -25.70
N LEU A 140 -7.03 4.38 -25.12
CA LEU A 140 -6.32 3.34 -24.35
C LEU A 140 -7.09 2.98 -23.07
N LEU A 141 -7.66 3.97 -22.38
CA LEU A 141 -8.49 3.74 -21.19
C LEU A 141 -9.80 3.01 -21.53
N SER A 142 -10.45 3.36 -22.64
CA SER A 142 -11.65 2.66 -23.12
C SER A 142 -11.35 1.21 -23.52
N ALA A 143 -10.16 0.94 -24.06
CA ALA A 143 -9.78 -0.40 -24.51
C ALA A 143 -9.49 -1.38 -23.36
N HIS A 144 -8.87 -0.90 -22.27
CA HIS A 144 -8.44 -1.76 -21.14
C HIS A 144 -9.28 -1.58 -19.87
N GLY A 145 -10.28 -0.70 -19.93
CA GLY A 145 -11.06 -0.28 -18.78
C GLY A 145 -10.30 0.72 -17.91
N GLY A 146 -11.05 1.62 -17.26
CA GLY A 146 -10.50 2.59 -16.30
C GLY A 146 -9.84 1.95 -15.07
N SER A 147 -9.98 0.63 -14.89
CA SER A 147 -9.46 -0.14 -13.76
C SER A 147 -8.13 -0.85 -14.00
N SER A 148 -7.30 -0.32 -14.90
CA SER A 148 -6.03 -0.95 -15.28
C SER A 148 -4.84 -0.49 -14.43
N LEU A 149 -4.03 -1.45 -13.99
CA LEU A 149 -2.70 -1.26 -13.40
C LEU A 149 -1.60 -1.65 -14.40
N VAL A 150 -0.45 -1.00 -14.32
CA VAL A 150 0.73 -1.31 -15.12
C VAL A 150 1.92 -1.59 -14.23
N TRP A 151 2.65 -2.65 -14.56
CA TRP A 151 3.94 -2.96 -13.97
C TRP A 151 4.99 -1.97 -14.44
N THR A 152 5.72 -1.38 -13.50
CA THR A 152 6.72 -0.35 -13.79
C THR A 152 7.97 -0.55 -12.95
N ARG A 153 9.11 -0.22 -13.57
CA ARG A 153 10.41 -0.12 -12.93
C ARG A 153 10.71 1.35 -12.67
N LEU A 154 11.02 1.66 -11.42
CA LEU A 154 11.30 3.00 -10.94
C LEU A 154 12.80 3.08 -10.62
N SER A 155 13.50 4.00 -11.28
CA SER A 155 14.91 4.26 -11.00
C SER A 155 15.05 5.62 -10.32
N LEU A 156 15.60 5.66 -9.11
CA LEU A 156 15.83 6.92 -8.40
C LEU A 156 16.87 7.78 -9.16
N VAL A 157 16.60 9.07 -9.25
CA VAL A 157 17.50 10.04 -9.89
C VAL A 157 18.60 10.49 -8.94
N THR A 158 18.27 10.60 -7.66
CA THR A 158 19.18 11.00 -6.60
C THR A 158 19.47 9.85 -5.65
N LYS A 159 20.46 10.03 -4.76
CA LYS A 159 20.80 9.03 -3.75
C LYS A 159 19.57 8.67 -2.91
N GLY A 160 19.35 7.39 -2.69
CA GLY A 160 18.27 6.87 -1.86
C GLY A 160 18.10 5.37 -2.06
N GLN A 161 17.47 4.72 -1.09
CA GLN A 161 17.06 3.32 -1.19
C GLN A 161 15.53 3.28 -1.04
N PRO A 162 14.80 2.85 -2.08
CA PRO A 162 13.37 2.67 -1.97
C PRO A 162 13.08 1.48 -1.05
N GLU A 163 12.05 1.62 -0.23
CA GLU A 163 11.55 0.55 0.63
C GLU A 163 10.38 -0.19 -0.02
N GLN A 164 10.11 -1.40 0.46
CA GLN A 164 8.88 -2.11 0.17
C GLN A 164 7.65 -1.30 0.62
N HIS A 165 6.58 -1.34 -0.17
CA HIS A 165 5.35 -0.56 0.02
C HIS A 165 5.58 0.96 0.02
N ALA A 166 6.67 1.43 -0.60
CA ALA A 166 6.85 2.85 -0.85
C ALA A 166 5.73 3.40 -1.75
N LEU A 167 5.34 4.64 -1.46
CA LEU A 167 4.31 5.37 -2.17
C LEU A 167 4.92 6.05 -3.39
N VAL A 168 4.23 5.95 -4.52
CA VAL A 168 4.55 6.70 -5.74
C VAL A 168 3.52 7.80 -5.88
N CYS A 169 3.97 9.04 -6.01
CA CYS A 169 3.13 10.24 -6.01
C CYS A 169 3.33 11.09 -7.27
N VAL A 170 2.27 11.80 -7.65
CA VAL A 170 2.27 12.79 -8.73
C VAL A 170 3.15 13.99 -8.34
N PRO A 171 4.12 14.40 -9.17
CA PRO A 171 4.87 15.62 -8.95
C PRO A 171 4.01 16.85 -9.24
N THR A 172 4.16 17.89 -8.42
CA THR A 172 3.55 19.20 -8.67
C THR A 172 4.40 20.02 -9.66
N ALA A 173 3.84 21.10 -10.19
CA ALA A 173 4.58 22.00 -11.08
C ALA A 173 5.81 22.62 -10.38
N GLU A 174 5.72 22.88 -9.08
CA GLU A 174 6.81 23.38 -8.25
C GLU A 174 7.97 22.36 -8.16
N ASP A 175 7.63 21.08 -7.97
CA ASP A 175 8.61 20.00 -7.90
C ASP A 175 9.37 19.85 -9.22
N LEU A 176 8.66 19.99 -10.35
CA LEU A 176 9.27 19.93 -11.68
C LEU A 176 10.21 21.11 -11.92
N GLN A 177 9.87 22.31 -11.44
CA GLN A 177 10.76 23.47 -11.51
C GLN A 177 11.98 23.31 -10.61
N LEU A 178 11.83 22.75 -9.42
CA LEU A 178 12.92 22.49 -8.48
C LEU A 178 13.99 21.59 -9.11
N VAL A 179 13.57 20.52 -9.79
CA VAL A 179 14.49 19.62 -10.53
C VAL A 179 15.20 20.32 -11.68
N ARG A 180 14.58 21.32 -12.32
CA ARG A 180 15.22 22.10 -13.39
C ARG A 180 16.27 23.05 -12.85
N LYS A 181 15.94 23.72 -11.73
CA LYS A 181 16.82 24.70 -11.09
C LYS A 181 18.07 24.02 -10.51
N GLU A 182 17.87 22.92 -9.79
CA GLU A 182 18.93 22.25 -9.04
C GLU A 182 19.03 20.75 -9.41
N PRO A 183 19.86 20.38 -10.40
CA PRO A 183 20.05 19.00 -10.80
C PRO A 183 20.81 18.22 -9.71
N GLY A 184 20.07 17.52 -8.85
CA GLY A 184 20.63 16.80 -7.70
C GLY A 184 19.97 17.13 -6.37
N CYS A 185 19.01 18.07 -6.37
CA CYS A 185 18.25 18.40 -5.18
C CYS A 185 17.51 17.19 -4.62
N THR A 186 17.49 17.08 -3.29
CA THR A 186 16.58 16.15 -2.62
C THR A 186 15.16 16.70 -2.80
N GLY A 187 14.16 15.84 -2.97
CA GLY A 187 12.78 16.29 -3.22
C GLY A 187 12.21 17.13 -2.07
N PRO A 188 10.96 17.58 -2.18
CA PRO A 188 10.31 18.26 -1.07
C PRO A 188 10.09 17.31 0.12
N GLN A 189 9.83 17.88 1.29
CA GLN A 189 9.43 17.12 2.48
C GLN A 189 7.90 17.18 2.66
N GLU A 190 7.32 16.07 3.14
CA GLU A 190 5.92 16.02 3.57
C GLU A 190 5.75 16.68 4.95
N PRO A 191 4.70 17.49 5.15
CA PRO A 191 4.32 17.97 6.49
C PRO A 191 3.95 16.79 7.41
N LEU A 192 4.17 16.95 8.71
CA LEU A 192 3.80 15.92 9.68
C LEU A 192 2.29 15.91 9.90
N HIS A 193 1.66 14.74 9.77
CA HIS A 193 0.22 14.58 10.02
C HIS A 193 -0.09 14.48 11.52
N THR A 194 -1.26 14.97 11.90
CA THR A 194 -1.75 14.92 13.28
C THR A 194 -2.36 13.56 13.60
N ASP A 195 -1.90 12.93 14.68
CA ASP A 195 -2.44 11.65 15.16
C ASP A 195 -3.65 11.88 16.07
N HIS A 196 -4.84 11.87 15.48
CA HIS A 196 -6.11 12.00 16.19
C HIS A 196 -6.47 10.76 17.03
N PHE A 197 -5.86 9.60 16.75
CA PHE A 197 -6.19 8.33 17.39
C PHE A 197 -5.38 8.06 18.66
N LYS A 198 -4.25 8.74 18.84
CA LYS A 198 -3.41 8.62 20.04
C LYS A 198 -4.19 8.82 21.34
N SER A 199 -5.13 9.77 21.38
CA SER A 199 -5.96 10.04 22.56
C SER A 199 -6.96 8.90 22.83
N ARG A 200 -7.49 8.26 21.78
CA ARG A 200 -8.44 7.15 21.87
C ARG A 200 -7.77 5.87 22.39
N VAL A 201 -6.53 5.61 21.96
CA VAL A 201 -5.75 4.43 22.40
C VAL A 201 -5.23 4.59 23.83
N LYS A 202 -4.87 5.82 24.25
CA LYS A 202 -4.30 6.08 25.58
C LYS A 202 -5.31 6.12 26.72
N ARG A 203 -6.62 6.15 26.49
CA ARG A 203 -7.63 6.09 27.56
C ARG A 203 -7.62 4.66 28.12
N PRO A 204 -7.08 4.39 29.32
CA PRO A 204 -7.40 3.15 30.00
C PRO A 204 -8.84 3.28 30.49
N ARG A 205 -9.54 2.15 30.58
CA ARG A 205 -10.83 2.04 31.27
C ARG A 205 -10.70 2.63 32.69
N LYS A 206 -11.12 3.87 32.90
CA LYS A 206 -11.27 4.47 34.24
C LYS A 206 -12.66 4.08 34.77
N LYS A 207 -12.80 2.81 35.14
CA LYS A 207 -13.90 2.17 35.90
C LYS A 207 -13.28 0.89 36.49
N ASP A 208 -13.13 0.63 37.79
CA ASP A 208 -13.75 1.19 38.99
C ASP A 208 -12.74 1.12 40.15
N HIS A 209 -12.39 2.25 40.76
CA HIS A 209 -11.84 2.29 42.10
C HIS A 209 -12.86 3.02 42.99
N ASN A 210 -13.88 2.30 43.43
CA ASN A 210 -14.63 2.69 44.62
C ASN A 210 -15.31 1.48 45.28
N LYS A 211 -14.59 0.84 46.21
CA LYS A 211 -15.18 0.13 47.36
C LYS A 211 -14.26 0.31 48.57
N PRO A 212 -14.75 0.88 49.69
CA PRO A 212 -14.01 1.02 50.94
C PRO A 212 -14.26 -0.17 51.90
N GLY A 213 -13.27 -0.47 52.77
CA GLY A 213 -13.36 -1.38 53.94
C GLY A 213 -13.41 -2.87 53.58
N THR A 214 -12.62 -3.77 54.17
CA THR A 214 -12.42 -3.98 55.60
C THR A 214 -11.13 -4.76 55.85
N THR A 215 -10.43 -4.31 56.88
CA THR A 215 -9.27 -4.91 57.58
C THR A 215 -9.49 -6.36 58.03
N SER A 216 -8.48 -7.22 57.85
CA SER A 216 -7.80 -7.92 58.96
C SER A 216 -6.68 -8.84 58.45
N SER A 217 -5.49 -8.53 58.94
CA SER A 217 -4.33 -9.39 59.07
C SER A 217 -4.63 -10.61 59.96
N SER A 218 -4.05 -11.78 59.66
CA SER A 218 -3.12 -12.50 60.53
C SER A 218 -3.01 -14.00 60.19
N SER A 219 -1.77 -14.45 60.04
CA SER A 219 -1.19 -15.65 60.66
C SER A 219 -1.86 -17.01 60.48
N ALA A 220 -1.15 -17.97 59.85
CA ALA A 220 -0.47 -19.06 60.55
C ALA A 220 -0.04 -20.19 59.60
N LYS A 221 1.26 -20.51 59.64
CA LYS A 221 1.84 -21.83 59.30
C LYS A 221 1.40 -22.84 60.39
N PRO A 222 1.40 -24.16 60.13
CA PRO A 222 2.62 -24.90 60.46
C PRO A 222 2.99 -26.03 59.49
N GLU A 223 4.28 -26.36 59.51
CA GLU A 223 4.90 -27.60 59.04
C GLU A 223 4.47 -28.80 59.91
N ASN A 224 4.39 -30.03 59.37
CA ASN A 224 5.51 -31.00 59.39
C ASN A 224 5.11 -32.44 59.01
N LYS A 225 6.08 -33.14 58.37
CA LYS A 225 6.40 -34.59 58.40
C LYS A 225 5.44 -35.67 57.83
N GLN A 226 5.79 -36.11 56.61
CA GLN A 226 6.45 -37.40 56.28
C GLN A 226 5.75 -38.72 56.66
N SER A 227 5.31 -39.47 55.64
CA SER A 227 5.63 -40.92 55.42
C SER A 227 4.94 -41.47 54.16
N ASP A 228 5.75 -41.89 53.18
CA ASP A 228 5.42 -42.91 52.17
C ASP A 228 5.49 -44.30 52.84
N PRO A 229 4.77 -45.37 52.40
CA PRO A 229 4.97 -45.94 51.06
C PRO A 229 3.75 -46.57 50.33
N ALA A 230 3.91 -46.62 49.00
CA ALA A 230 3.46 -47.62 48.01
C ALA A 230 2.11 -48.36 48.20
N SER A 231 1.23 -48.27 47.19
CA SER A 231 0.82 -49.40 46.31
C SER A 231 -0.46 -49.10 45.52
N THR A 232 -0.35 -49.24 44.19
CA THR A 232 -1.30 -49.93 43.28
C THR A 232 -2.73 -49.40 43.05
N SER A 233 -3.04 -49.30 41.76
CA SER A 233 -4.35 -49.39 41.07
C SER A 233 -5.21 -48.14 40.82
N VAL A 234 -5.19 -47.76 39.54
CA VAL A 234 -6.21 -47.12 38.68
C VAL A 234 -7.68 -47.23 39.13
N PRO A 235 -8.48 -46.19 38.83
CA PRO A 235 -9.72 -46.37 38.08
C PRO A 235 -9.81 -45.37 36.90
N SER A 236 -10.00 -45.86 35.67
CA SER A 236 -11.31 -45.98 35.00
C SER A 236 -12.07 -44.66 34.85
N VAL A 237 -11.93 -44.05 33.67
CA VAL A 237 -12.91 -43.12 33.09
C VAL A 237 -13.35 -43.71 31.76
N ASN A 238 -14.64 -44.03 31.71
CA ASN A 238 -15.47 -44.35 30.55
C ASN A 238 -16.77 -43.54 30.77
N PRO A 239 -17.73 -43.51 29.85
CA PRO A 239 -17.67 -43.62 28.39
C PRO A 239 -18.56 -42.54 27.71
N GLY A 240 -18.51 -42.40 26.38
CA GLY A 240 -19.62 -41.73 25.68
C GLY A 240 -19.39 -41.48 24.19
N PRO A 241 -20.35 -41.82 23.29
CA PRO A 241 -20.18 -41.87 21.84
C PRO A 241 -20.85 -40.70 21.08
N ASP A 242 -20.50 -40.56 19.79
CA ASP A 242 -21.14 -39.67 18.78
C ASP A 242 -22.65 -39.97 18.62
N PRO A 243 -23.54 -39.06 18.11
CA PRO A 243 -23.61 -38.73 16.67
C PRO A 243 -24.27 -37.39 16.22
N SER A 244 -24.00 -37.01 14.96
CA SER A 244 -24.83 -36.28 13.95
C SER A 244 -25.82 -35.13 14.27
N SER A 245 -25.70 -34.09 13.41
CA SER A 245 -26.74 -33.27 12.73
C SER A 245 -27.35 -31.98 13.34
N SER A 246 -27.32 -30.95 12.47
CA SER A 246 -28.29 -29.87 12.20
C SER A 246 -28.42 -28.62 13.08
N SER A 247 -28.04 -27.50 12.45
CA SER A 247 -28.73 -26.20 12.35
C SER A 247 -29.24 -25.48 13.61
N SER A 248 -28.67 -24.30 13.87
CA SER A 248 -29.44 -23.11 14.25
C SER A 248 -28.67 -21.83 13.96
N LEU A 249 -29.27 -20.98 13.12
CA LEU A 249 -28.93 -19.59 12.88
C LEU A 249 -28.97 -18.79 14.19
N THR A 250 -27.88 -18.09 14.53
CA THR A 250 -27.94 -16.90 15.40
C THR A 250 -26.81 -15.91 15.06
N ASN A 251 -27.21 -14.81 14.42
CA ASN A 251 -26.67 -13.44 14.43
C ASN A 251 -25.18 -13.16 14.07
N PRO A 252 -24.91 -12.49 12.93
CA PRO A 252 -23.66 -11.77 12.71
C PRO A 252 -23.76 -10.41 13.40
N SER A 253 -23.54 -10.39 14.72
CA SER A 253 -23.49 -9.14 15.48
C SER A 253 -22.42 -9.23 16.57
N SER A 254 -21.23 -9.65 16.15
CA SER A 254 -20.01 -9.50 16.94
C SER A 254 -19.24 -8.35 16.33
N SER A 255 -19.52 -7.16 16.84
CA SER A 255 -18.78 -5.92 16.62
C SER A 255 -17.28 -6.17 16.47
N CYS A 256 -16.76 -5.99 15.26
CA CYS A 256 -15.33 -5.92 14.98
C CYS A 256 -14.78 -4.61 15.57
N THR A 257 -14.66 -4.53 16.89
CA THR A 257 -13.78 -3.53 17.51
C THR A 257 -12.35 -4.00 17.30
N SER A 258 -11.86 -3.87 16.08
CA SER A 258 -10.46 -4.10 15.70
C SER A 258 -9.59 -3.29 16.66
N GLY A 259 -8.80 -3.98 17.49
CA GLY A 259 -7.98 -3.37 18.52
C GLY A 259 -7.08 -2.28 17.91
N LEU A 260 -7.38 -1.02 18.23
CA LEU A 260 -6.65 0.14 17.73
C LEU A 260 -5.17 0.01 18.12
N THR A 261 -4.33 -0.25 17.13
CA THR A 261 -2.89 -0.34 17.35
C THR A 261 -2.29 1.05 17.20
N LEU A 262 -1.66 1.58 18.26
CA LEU A 262 -1.06 2.92 18.23
C LEU A 262 -0.07 3.06 17.05
N GLY A 263 -0.32 4.04 16.17
CA GLY A 263 0.51 4.35 15.01
C GLY A 263 0.10 3.68 13.71
N LEU A 264 -1.01 2.94 13.69
CA LEU A 264 -1.66 2.42 12.48
C LEU A 264 -3.06 3.02 12.34
N TRP A 265 -3.50 3.21 11.11
CA TRP A 265 -4.85 3.64 10.81
C TRP A 265 -5.86 2.53 11.16
N PRO A 266 -7.02 2.87 11.74
CA PRO A 266 -8.10 1.91 11.87
C PRO A 266 -8.69 1.59 10.50
N GLU A 267 -9.26 0.39 10.37
CA GLU A 267 -10.13 0.04 9.26
C GLU A 267 -11.54 0.62 9.49
N PRO A 268 -12.24 1.11 8.46
CA PRO A 268 -11.82 1.22 7.05
C PRO A 268 -10.84 2.38 6.81
N LEU A 269 -9.94 2.22 5.83
CA LEU A 269 -9.00 3.26 5.44
C LEU A 269 -9.73 4.50 4.85
N PRO A 270 -9.24 5.72 5.14
CA PRO A 270 -9.70 6.94 4.47
C PRO A 270 -9.21 6.99 3.02
N SER A 271 -9.57 8.05 2.30
CA SER A 271 -9.18 8.20 0.89
C SER A 271 -7.67 8.10 0.69
N VAL A 272 -7.24 7.25 -0.24
CA VAL A 272 -5.85 6.83 -0.40
C VAL A 272 -5.05 7.76 -1.31
N THR A 273 -5.69 8.35 -2.31
CA THR A 273 -5.11 9.31 -3.24
C THR A 273 -4.91 10.68 -2.62
N SER A 274 -5.85 11.14 -1.77
CA SER A 274 -5.91 12.52 -1.26
C SER A 274 -5.29 12.74 0.12
N HIS A 275 -4.83 11.68 0.79
CA HIS A 275 -4.34 11.77 2.17
C HIS A 275 -3.02 12.55 2.34
N CYS A 276 -2.12 12.43 1.35
CA CYS A 276 -0.85 13.15 1.36
C CYS A 276 -0.99 14.48 0.61
N SER A 277 -0.05 15.41 0.82
CA SER A 277 -0.01 16.66 0.06
C SER A 277 0.13 16.45 -1.45
N ARG A 278 0.60 15.27 -1.87
CA ARG A 278 0.75 14.87 -3.28
C ARG A 278 -0.14 13.66 -3.53
N VAL A 279 -0.75 13.63 -4.71
CA VAL A 279 -1.68 12.57 -5.10
C VAL A 279 -0.93 11.26 -5.30
N THR A 280 -1.42 10.17 -4.72
CA THR A 280 -0.82 8.82 -4.87
C THR A 280 -1.17 8.19 -6.22
N LEU A 281 -0.17 7.72 -6.96
CA LEU A 281 -0.29 7.00 -8.25
C LEU A 281 -0.27 5.48 -8.13
N GLY A 282 0.35 4.96 -7.07
CA GLY A 282 0.55 3.55 -6.87
C GLY A 282 1.56 3.23 -5.79
N TRP A 283 1.94 1.96 -5.72
CA TRP A 283 2.87 1.45 -4.72
C TRP A 283 3.97 0.60 -5.33
N VAL A 284 5.07 0.57 -4.60
CA VAL A 284 6.20 -0.31 -4.84
C VAL A 284 5.95 -1.64 -4.12
N THR A 285 5.98 -2.76 -4.85
CA THR A 285 5.94 -4.10 -4.25
C THR A 285 7.34 -4.50 -3.77
N GLN A 286 8.37 -4.20 -4.55
CA GLN A 286 9.77 -4.54 -4.23
C GLN A 286 10.66 -3.31 -4.41
N GLY A 287 11.30 -2.85 -3.33
CA GLY A 287 12.25 -1.75 -3.36
C GLY A 287 13.58 -2.16 -2.74
N ASP A 288 14.67 -1.96 -3.46
CA ASP A 288 16.02 -2.15 -2.91
C ASP A 288 17.06 -1.29 -3.67
N PHE A 289 18.31 -1.34 -3.22
CA PHE A 289 19.43 -0.79 -3.97
C PHE A 289 19.90 -1.78 -5.04
N SER A 290 19.95 -1.34 -6.29
CA SER A 290 20.41 -2.15 -7.42
C SER A 290 21.91 -2.00 -7.59
N LEU A 291 22.64 -3.10 -7.39
CA LEU A 291 24.08 -3.14 -7.59
C LEU A 291 24.46 -3.03 -9.08
N SER A 292 23.61 -3.48 -9.98
CA SER A 292 23.85 -3.41 -11.43
C SER A 292 23.69 -2.01 -11.99
N ALA A 293 22.71 -1.25 -11.49
CA ALA A 293 22.49 0.13 -11.92
C ALA A 293 23.29 1.15 -11.10
N GLY A 294 23.73 0.77 -9.89
CA GLY A 294 24.42 1.68 -8.95
C GLY A 294 23.49 2.73 -8.34
N CYS A 295 22.17 2.51 -8.38
CA CYS A 295 21.16 3.41 -7.82
C CYS A 295 20.03 2.62 -7.15
N GLY A 296 19.19 3.32 -6.39
CA GLY A 296 17.99 2.72 -5.81
C GLY A 296 16.97 2.42 -6.89
N GLU A 297 16.51 1.16 -6.95
CA GLU A 297 15.53 0.71 -7.91
C GLU A 297 14.34 0.05 -7.21
N ALA A 298 13.17 0.35 -7.74
CA ALA A 298 11.92 -0.15 -7.23
C ALA A 298 11.10 -0.73 -8.37
N LEU A 299 10.35 -1.76 -8.03
CA LEU A 299 9.36 -2.39 -8.90
C LEU A 299 8.00 -2.21 -8.25
N GLY A 300 7.04 -1.78 -9.04
CA GLY A 300 5.74 -1.41 -8.52
C GLY A 300 4.68 -1.33 -9.59
N LEU A 301 3.45 -1.26 -9.12
CA LEU A 301 2.27 -1.13 -9.95
C LEU A 301 1.72 0.28 -9.82
N LEU A 302 1.41 0.88 -10.97
CA LEU A 302 0.82 2.20 -11.07
C LEU A 302 -0.50 2.12 -11.81
N THR A 303 -1.44 2.98 -11.45
CA THR A 303 -2.70 3.09 -12.19
C THR A 303 -2.47 3.73 -13.55
N VAL A 304 -3.01 3.13 -14.61
CA VAL A 304 -2.89 3.66 -15.99
C VAL A 304 -3.58 5.01 -16.12
N THR A 305 -4.75 5.18 -15.51
CA THR A 305 -5.50 6.45 -15.48
C THR A 305 -4.66 7.56 -14.86
N GLY A 306 -4.11 7.32 -13.66
CA GLY A 306 -3.25 8.28 -12.96
C GLY A 306 -1.96 8.58 -13.71
N LEU A 307 -1.33 7.57 -14.32
CA LEU A 307 -0.12 7.75 -15.13
C LEU A 307 -0.40 8.63 -16.35
N LEU A 308 -1.45 8.36 -17.12
CA LEU A 308 -1.81 9.17 -18.29
C LEU A 308 -2.19 10.60 -17.90
N HIS A 309 -2.97 10.75 -16.82
CA HIS A 309 -3.31 12.06 -16.27
C HIS A 309 -2.08 12.87 -15.88
N THR A 310 -1.08 12.21 -15.28
CA THR A 310 0.21 12.83 -14.93
C THR A 310 1.01 13.22 -16.17
N LEU A 311 1.13 12.30 -17.14
CA LEU A 311 1.91 12.54 -18.36
C LEU A 311 1.34 13.68 -19.23
N LEU A 312 0.02 13.85 -19.25
CA LEU A 312 -0.64 14.95 -19.97
C LEU A 312 -0.36 16.33 -19.36
N ARG A 313 -0.15 16.39 -18.03
CA ARG A 313 0.16 17.64 -17.32
C ARG A 313 1.66 17.94 -17.28
N GLN A 314 2.50 16.97 -17.65
CA GLN A 314 3.95 17.11 -17.61
C GLN A 314 4.52 17.74 -18.89
N PRO A 315 5.56 18.56 -18.77
CA PRO A 315 6.30 19.07 -19.92
C PRO A 315 7.13 17.97 -20.58
N ASP A 316 7.29 18.04 -21.90
CA ASP A 316 7.94 17.02 -22.73
C ASP A 316 9.38 16.65 -22.34
N SER A 317 10.08 17.57 -21.67
CA SER A 317 11.46 17.38 -21.22
C SER A 317 11.58 16.54 -19.94
N GLN A 318 10.52 16.47 -19.13
CA GLN A 318 10.53 15.79 -17.82
C GLN A 318 9.44 14.73 -17.70
N ARG A 319 8.91 14.25 -18.83
CA ARG A 319 7.96 13.14 -18.84
C ARG A 319 8.54 11.90 -18.14
N GLY A 320 7.67 11.22 -17.39
CA GLY A 320 8.02 10.01 -16.65
C GLY A 320 8.79 10.27 -15.36
N LEU A 321 8.96 11.53 -14.95
CA LEU A 321 9.47 11.86 -13.63
C LEU A 321 8.34 11.78 -12.60
N VAL A 322 8.55 11.10 -11.48
CA VAL A 322 7.59 10.99 -10.39
C VAL A 322 8.28 11.13 -9.03
N LEU A 323 7.48 11.26 -7.97
CA LEU A 323 7.96 11.29 -6.60
C LEU A 323 7.78 9.92 -5.97
N LEU A 324 8.76 9.47 -5.20
CA LEU A 324 8.73 8.26 -4.39
C LEU A 324 8.96 8.63 -2.93
N ARG A 325 8.15 8.06 -2.03
CA ARG A 325 8.26 8.26 -0.58
C ARG A 325 8.20 6.92 0.15
N ASN A 326 9.19 6.67 1.00
CA ASN A 326 9.18 5.48 1.86
C ASN A 326 8.15 5.65 2.99
N PRO A 327 7.50 4.57 3.46
CA PRO A 327 6.47 4.64 4.50
C PRO A 327 7.01 5.18 5.83
N GLY A 328 8.30 4.97 6.13
CA GLY A 328 8.96 5.50 7.33
C GLY A 328 9.60 6.87 7.18
N SER A 329 9.50 7.52 6.01
CA SER A 329 10.17 8.78 5.72
C SER A 329 9.18 9.86 5.26
N LEU A 330 9.45 11.10 5.63
CA LEU A 330 8.72 12.27 5.11
C LEU A 330 9.34 12.80 3.81
N GLN A 331 10.52 12.31 3.43
CA GLN A 331 11.28 12.85 2.31
C GLN A 331 10.79 12.25 0.99
N TYR A 332 10.33 13.10 0.06
CA TYR A 332 10.12 12.67 -1.32
C TYR A 332 11.44 12.63 -2.07
N ARG A 333 11.59 11.65 -2.95
CA ARG A 333 12.72 11.50 -3.86
C ARG A 333 12.22 11.39 -5.30
N PHE A 334 12.97 11.96 -6.23
CA PHE A 334 12.62 11.87 -7.64
C PHE A 334 12.99 10.50 -8.21
N ALA A 335 12.04 9.87 -8.90
CA ALA A 335 12.21 8.61 -9.60
C ALA A 335 11.80 8.77 -11.08
N LYS A 336 12.44 8.01 -11.96
CA LYS A 336 12.05 7.89 -13.37
C LYS A 336 11.28 6.59 -13.57
N ILE A 337 10.15 6.67 -14.26
CA ILE A 337 9.36 5.52 -14.66
C ILE A 337 9.93 4.93 -15.94
N ASN A 338 10.28 3.65 -15.87
CA ASN A 338 10.65 2.80 -16.99
C ASN A 338 9.64 1.66 -17.09
N ILE A 339 8.98 1.56 -18.24
CA ILE A 339 8.06 0.46 -18.55
C ILE A 339 8.81 -0.49 -19.49
N GLU A 340 9.20 -1.64 -18.96
CA GLU A 340 9.86 -2.72 -19.71
C GLU A 340 8.78 -3.67 -20.26
N VAL A 341 8.94 -4.14 -21.50
CA VAL A 341 7.87 -4.83 -22.27
C VAL A 341 8.32 -6.16 -22.86
#